data_AF-A0A2U3HB06-F1
#
_entry.id   AF-A0A2U3HB06-F1
#
_cell.length_a   1.000
_cell.length_b   1.000
_cell.length_c   1.000
_cell.angle_alpha   90.00
_cell.angle_beta   90.00
_cell.angle_gamma   90.00
#
_symmetry.space_group_name_H-M   'P 1'
#
loop_
_entity.id
_entity.type
_entity.pdbx_description
1 polymer ?
#
loop_
_entity_poly.entity_id
_entity_poly.type
_entity_poly.pdbx_seq_one_letter_code
_entity_poly.pdbx_strand_id
1 'polypeptide(L)'
;MPAAPSTTVPSLPSPPPFRGRIGCDANSGHYPVPRRYRLHLSPSCPDCLRIAITHSLLGLGETLPVLRLAAVPDGPDGGHRALRPLYEASAHRYPGPAAAPVLSDTWTGRIVSTHPPDILSDLVRRFGGDGPGRPALHPQDRAAEIEAVERLCAHRIGEAAQYAGRADADAAARRTALGSLLRVLDSLERRLAHQDFVLGDDMTAADVRMWVTLVQLDTVHRLHLDAAAVHRIADHPHLWAYARRLAAHPAFGTHLDLDGIARRHHAHCQGLEAAGAAVQIMDWAAHSAGGTAARLHRERPDGFMEPQHALHLRPSGSA
;
A
#
# COMPACT_ATOMS: atom_id res chain seq x y z
N MET A 1 -4.07 -45.12 -15.09
CA MET A 1 -5.31 -44.55 -14.51
C MET A 1 -5.58 -43.24 -15.21
N PRO A 2 -6.78 -43.00 -15.78
CA PRO A 2 -7.05 -41.74 -16.45
C PRO A 2 -7.24 -40.63 -15.42
N ALA A 3 -6.62 -39.48 -15.65
CA ALA A 3 -6.74 -38.29 -14.81
C ALA A 3 -8.18 -37.78 -14.85
N ALA A 4 -8.74 -37.50 -13.67
CA ALA A 4 -10.07 -36.90 -13.54
C ALA A 4 -10.06 -35.47 -14.12
N PRO A 5 -11.09 -35.07 -14.90
CA PRO A 5 -11.18 -33.72 -15.42
C PRO A 5 -11.39 -32.73 -14.28
N SER A 6 -10.55 -31.70 -14.21
CA SER A 6 -10.71 -30.56 -13.29
C SER A 6 -12.03 -29.85 -13.61
N THR A 7 -13.02 -30.03 -12.74
CA THR A 7 -14.27 -29.27 -12.75
C THR A 7 -13.98 -27.84 -12.32
N THR A 8 -13.77 -26.95 -13.30
CA THR A 8 -13.74 -25.51 -13.06
C THR A 8 -15.16 -25.08 -12.67
N VAL A 9 -15.40 -24.89 -11.38
CA VAL A 9 -16.64 -24.28 -10.89
C VAL A 9 -16.70 -22.86 -11.45
N PRO A 10 -17.75 -22.47 -12.19
CA PRO A 10 -17.87 -21.11 -12.69
C PRO A 10 -17.92 -20.13 -11.51
N SER A 11 -16.97 -19.21 -11.45
CA SER A 11 -16.94 -18.16 -10.44
C SER A 11 -18.13 -17.23 -10.65
N LEU A 12 -19.00 -17.13 -9.62
CA LEU A 12 -20.06 -16.12 -9.61
C LEU A 12 -19.43 -14.73 -9.77
N PRO A 13 -20.08 -13.81 -10.52
CA PRO A 13 -19.60 -12.45 -10.63
C PRO A 13 -19.50 -11.82 -9.25
N SER A 14 -18.37 -11.17 -8.97
CA SER A 14 -18.19 -10.48 -7.70
C SER A 14 -19.28 -9.41 -7.54
N PRO A 15 -19.89 -9.28 -6.36
CA PRO A 15 -20.92 -8.28 -6.13
C PRO A 15 -20.36 -6.87 -6.38
N PRO A 16 -21.19 -5.93 -6.86
CA PRO A 16 -20.74 -4.57 -7.13
C PRO A 16 -20.22 -3.92 -5.83
N PRO A 17 -19.19 -3.07 -5.93
CA PRO A 17 -18.70 -2.35 -4.76
C PRO A 17 -19.77 -1.39 -4.22
N PHE A 18 -19.70 -1.11 -2.92
CA PHE A 18 -20.46 -0.01 -2.34
C PHE A 18 -19.83 1.31 -2.79
N ARG A 19 -20.66 2.24 -3.29
CA ARG A 19 -20.25 3.50 -3.93
C ARG A 19 -20.85 4.74 -3.27
N GLY A 20 -21.23 4.65 -1.99
CA GLY A 20 -21.64 5.82 -1.21
C GLY A 20 -20.50 6.83 -1.11
N ARG A 21 -20.85 8.10 -0.96
CA ARG A 21 -19.90 9.23 -0.93
C ARG A 21 -20.09 10.05 0.33
N ILE A 22 -19.03 10.60 0.88
CA ILE A 22 -19.11 11.64 1.91
C ILE A 22 -19.40 12.98 1.23
N GLY A 23 -20.45 13.66 1.69
CA GLY A 23 -20.97 14.85 1.03
C GLY A 23 -21.90 15.68 1.89
N CYS A 24 -22.15 16.89 1.43
CA CYS A 24 -23.00 17.87 2.10
C CYS A 24 -24.41 17.92 1.50
N ASP A 25 -24.66 17.13 0.44
CA ASP A 25 -25.92 17.11 -0.27
C ASP A 25 -26.88 16.07 0.34
N ALA A 26 -28.18 16.38 0.28
CA ALA A 26 -29.24 15.51 0.81
C ALA A 26 -29.21 14.08 0.23
N ASN A 27 -28.59 13.90 -0.95
CA ASN A 27 -28.48 12.62 -1.64
C ASN A 27 -27.37 11.70 -1.09
N SER A 28 -26.32 12.23 -0.45
CA SER A 28 -25.24 11.40 0.08
C SER A 28 -25.53 10.84 1.46
N GLY A 29 -26.28 11.54 2.32
CA GLY A 29 -26.63 11.10 3.68
C GLY A 29 -25.44 10.98 4.64
N HIS A 30 -24.23 11.31 4.18
CA HIS A 30 -22.96 11.09 4.88
C HIS A 30 -22.19 12.42 5.01
N TYR A 31 -22.63 13.27 5.94
CA TYR A 31 -21.95 14.53 6.26
C TYR A 31 -20.55 14.32 6.83
N PRO A 32 -19.53 15.14 6.45
CA PRO A 32 -18.15 15.01 6.89
C PRO A 32 -17.94 15.41 8.36
N VAL A 33 -18.46 14.58 9.27
CA VAL A 33 -18.35 14.78 10.72
C VAL A 33 -17.09 14.07 11.24
N PRO A 34 -16.19 14.78 11.95
CA PRO A 34 -15.04 14.15 12.59
C PRO A 34 -15.45 12.98 13.48
N ARG A 35 -14.68 11.90 13.42
CA ARG A 35 -14.84 10.65 14.19
C ARG A 35 -16.13 9.86 13.93
N ARG A 36 -16.96 10.28 12.97
CA ARG A 36 -18.12 9.49 12.50
C ARG A 36 -17.68 8.31 11.63
N TYR A 37 -16.68 8.50 10.79
CA TYR A 37 -16.25 7.48 9.83
C TYR A 37 -15.03 6.72 10.32
N ARG A 38 -14.91 5.46 9.89
CA ARG A 38 -13.75 4.61 10.15
C ARG A 38 -13.31 3.91 8.87
N LEU A 39 -12.01 3.94 8.61
CA LEU A 39 -11.35 3.15 7.56
C LEU A 39 -10.95 1.78 8.11
N HIS A 40 -11.12 0.74 7.32
CA HIS A 40 -10.61 -0.60 7.62
C HIS A 40 -9.67 -1.01 6.49
N LEU A 41 -8.38 -1.13 6.81
CA LEU A 41 -7.30 -1.21 5.82
C LEU A 41 -6.37 -2.38 6.13
N SER A 42 -5.89 -3.04 5.08
CA SER A 42 -4.79 -4.01 5.14
C SER A 42 -3.67 -3.55 4.20
N PRO A 43 -2.63 -2.84 4.68
CA PRO A 43 -1.63 -2.24 3.77
C PRO A 43 -0.73 -3.20 3.01
N SER A 44 -0.91 -4.52 3.19
CA SER A 44 -0.40 -5.52 2.26
C SER A 44 -1.12 -5.49 0.90
N CYS A 45 -2.31 -4.88 0.83
CA CYS A 45 -3.04 -4.57 -0.39
C CYS A 45 -2.63 -3.18 -0.92
N PRO A 46 -2.31 -3.02 -2.21
CA PRO A 46 -1.84 -1.75 -2.78
C PRO A 46 -2.86 -0.61 -2.61
N ASP A 47 -4.16 -0.86 -2.79
CA ASP A 47 -5.17 0.19 -2.61
C ASP A 47 -5.33 0.62 -1.15
N CYS A 48 -5.24 -0.32 -0.21
CA CYS A 48 -5.23 0.00 1.21
C CYS A 48 -3.98 0.81 1.59
N LEU A 49 -2.82 0.47 1.02
CA LEU A 49 -1.58 1.20 1.24
C LEU A 49 -1.70 2.65 0.73
N ARG A 50 -2.23 2.85 -0.48
CA ARG A 50 -2.51 4.20 -1.02
C ARG A 50 -3.40 5.03 -0.10
N ILE A 51 -4.49 4.42 0.40
CA ILE A 51 -5.42 5.09 1.31
C ILE A 51 -4.71 5.44 2.63
N ALA A 52 -3.92 4.52 3.19
CA ALA A 52 -3.19 4.75 4.45
C ALA A 52 -2.16 5.89 4.33
N ILE A 53 -1.44 5.95 3.22
CA ILE A 53 -0.46 7.02 2.92
C ILE A 53 -1.18 8.36 2.77
N THR A 54 -2.24 8.40 1.94
CA THR A 54 -3.04 9.62 1.73
C THR A 54 -3.63 10.13 3.05
N HIS A 55 -4.16 9.22 3.88
CA HIS A 55 -4.67 9.54 5.21
C HIS A 55 -3.61 10.19 6.11
N SER A 56 -2.38 9.71 6.07
CA SER A 56 -1.26 10.26 6.85
C SER A 56 -0.75 11.59 6.31
N LEU A 57 -0.65 11.73 4.99
CA LEU A 57 -0.28 13.00 4.34
C LEU A 57 -1.27 14.13 4.66
N LEU A 58 -2.56 13.79 4.79
CA LEU A 58 -3.61 14.74 5.17
C LEU A 58 -3.75 14.92 6.69
N GLY A 59 -2.99 14.20 7.51
CA GLY A 59 -3.03 14.32 8.98
C GLY A 59 -4.38 13.94 9.58
N LEU A 60 -5.03 12.89 9.07
CA LEU A 60 -6.42 12.54 9.42
C LEU A 60 -6.57 11.59 10.62
N GLY A 61 -5.52 11.35 11.40
CA GLY A 61 -5.51 10.38 12.51
C GLY A 61 -6.65 10.58 13.53
N GLU A 62 -6.82 11.82 14.01
CA GLU A 62 -7.85 12.17 15.01
C GLU A 62 -9.24 12.33 14.39
N THR A 63 -9.32 12.62 13.09
CA THR A 63 -10.59 12.88 12.39
C THR A 63 -11.22 11.60 11.86
N LEU A 64 -10.41 10.68 11.36
CA LEU A 64 -10.89 9.48 10.69
C LEU A 64 -10.04 8.28 11.14
N PRO A 65 -10.45 7.58 12.22
CA PRO A 65 -9.73 6.44 12.74
C PRO A 65 -9.56 5.31 11.72
N VAL A 66 -8.44 4.60 11.82
CA VAL A 66 -8.11 3.44 10.97
C VAL A 66 -8.07 2.18 11.82
N LEU A 67 -8.85 1.16 11.43
CA LEU A 67 -8.68 -0.22 11.89
C LEU A 67 -7.75 -0.95 10.93
N ARG A 68 -6.65 -1.50 11.46
CA ARG A 68 -5.71 -2.32 10.70
C ARG A 68 -6.19 -3.77 10.69
N LEU A 69 -6.38 -4.31 9.50
CA LEU A 69 -6.76 -5.70 9.26
C LEU A 69 -5.50 -6.55 9.07
N ALA A 70 -5.65 -7.86 9.25
CA ALA A 70 -4.58 -8.82 8.97
C ALA A 70 -4.12 -8.72 7.51
N ALA A 71 -2.84 -9.01 7.26
CA ALA A 71 -2.28 -8.95 5.91
C ALA A 71 -2.92 -9.97 4.95
N VAL A 72 -3.27 -11.14 5.47
CA VAL A 72 -3.94 -12.23 4.76
C VAL A 72 -5.39 -12.31 5.27
N PRO A 73 -6.39 -12.35 4.37
CA PRO A 73 -7.78 -12.60 4.74
C PRO A 73 -7.94 -13.95 5.48
N ASP A 74 -8.77 -13.97 6.53
CA ASP A 74 -8.98 -15.11 7.44
C ASP A 74 -10.35 -15.79 7.25
N GLY A 75 -11.15 -15.30 6.30
CA GLY A 75 -12.43 -15.84 5.90
C GLY A 75 -12.29 -16.96 4.87
N PRO A 76 -13.21 -17.95 4.89
CA PRO A 76 -13.17 -19.11 3.97
C PRO A 76 -13.36 -18.73 2.50
N ASP A 77 -13.88 -17.53 2.22
CA ASP A 77 -14.13 -16.99 0.90
C ASP A 77 -13.08 -15.96 0.44
N GLY A 78 -11.96 -15.84 1.17
CA GLY A 78 -10.92 -14.85 0.89
C GLY A 78 -11.25 -13.43 1.39
N GLY A 79 -12.28 -13.28 2.23
CA GLY A 79 -12.60 -12.04 2.94
C GLY A 79 -12.00 -11.96 4.35
N HIS A 80 -12.13 -10.80 5.00
CA HIS A 80 -11.79 -10.62 6.40
C HIS A 80 -13.02 -10.90 7.27
N ARG A 81 -12.92 -11.84 8.23
CA ARG A 81 -14.02 -12.16 9.15
C ARG A 81 -14.49 -10.94 9.93
N ALA A 82 -13.55 -10.08 10.33
CA ALA A 82 -13.84 -8.82 11.04
C ALA A 82 -14.72 -7.85 10.24
N LEU A 83 -14.74 -7.95 8.90
CA LEU A 83 -15.57 -7.10 8.05
C LEU A 83 -16.95 -7.70 7.75
N ARG A 84 -17.16 -9.00 8.00
CA ARG A 84 -18.42 -9.67 7.68
C ARG A 84 -19.67 -8.95 8.24
N PRO A 85 -19.69 -8.51 9.52
CA PRO A 85 -20.86 -7.81 10.06
C PRO A 85 -21.21 -6.51 9.32
N LEU A 86 -20.20 -5.76 8.86
CA LEU A 86 -20.42 -4.53 8.10
C LEU A 86 -21.05 -4.80 6.73
N TYR A 87 -20.58 -5.85 6.05
CA TYR A 87 -21.12 -6.26 4.76
C TYR A 87 -22.56 -6.77 4.88
N GLU A 88 -22.86 -7.59 5.89
CA GLU A 88 -24.21 -8.10 6.16
C GLU A 88 -25.18 -6.99 6.58
N ALA A 89 -24.72 -6.00 7.34
CA ALA A 89 -25.52 -4.83 7.72
C ALA A 89 -25.82 -3.89 6.53
N SER A 90 -25.02 -3.96 5.47
CA SER A 90 -25.09 -3.06 4.30
C SER A 90 -25.77 -3.70 3.09
N ALA A 91 -25.80 -5.03 3.00
CA ALA A 91 -26.50 -5.76 1.96
C ALA A 91 -27.11 -7.06 2.50
N HIS A 92 -28.41 -7.24 2.26
CA HIS A 92 -29.11 -8.46 2.64
C HIS A 92 -28.50 -9.67 1.92
N ARG A 93 -28.07 -10.69 2.68
CA ARG A 93 -27.45 -11.93 2.16
C ARG A 93 -26.27 -11.64 1.21
N TYR A 94 -25.36 -10.76 1.61
CA TYR A 94 -24.18 -10.43 0.81
C TYR A 94 -23.39 -11.71 0.44
N PRO A 95 -23.26 -12.05 -0.87
CA PRO A 95 -22.75 -13.35 -1.30
C PRO A 95 -21.23 -13.40 -1.50
N GLY A 96 -20.54 -12.26 -1.41
CA GLY A 96 -19.12 -12.15 -1.73
C GLY A 96 -18.20 -12.17 -0.51
N PRO A 97 -16.87 -12.08 -0.76
CA PRO A 97 -15.88 -11.83 0.27
C PRO A 97 -16.05 -10.45 0.90
N ALA A 98 -15.91 -10.39 2.21
CA ALA A 98 -15.84 -9.15 2.97
C ALA A 98 -14.41 -8.56 2.84
N ALA A 99 -14.14 -7.88 1.72
CA ALA A 99 -12.81 -7.43 1.34
C ALA A 99 -12.48 -6.02 1.88
N ALA A 100 -11.18 -5.73 2.00
CA ALA A 100 -10.67 -4.38 2.26
C ALA A 100 -10.28 -3.69 0.92
N PRO A 101 -10.32 -2.36 0.82
CA PRO A 101 -10.62 -1.38 1.89
C PRO A 101 -12.12 -1.19 2.15
N VAL A 102 -12.46 -0.76 3.37
CA VAL A 102 -13.83 -0.34 3.74
C VAL A 102 -13.79 1.04 4.38
N LEU A 103 -14.60 1.96 3.88
CA LEU A 103 -15.02 3.17 4.59
C LEU A 103 -16.39 2.91 5.21
N SER A 104 -16.48 2.96 6.53
CA SER A 104 -17.71 2.69 7.29
C SER A 104 -18.20 3.92 8.04
N ASP A 105 -19.52 4.01 8.21
CA ASP A 105 -20.20 4.97 9.06
C ASP A 105 -20.50 4.33 10.41
N THR A 106 -19.84 4.80 11.47
CA THR A 106 -19.96 4.20 12.80
C THR A 106 -21.30 4.48 13.47
N TRP A 107 -22.04 5.49 13.00
CA TRP A 107 -23.37 5.79 13.54
C TRP A 107 -24.43 4.81 13.04
N THR A 108 -24.33 4.40 11.77
CA THR A 108 -25.28 3.47 11.15
C THR A 108 -24.81 2.02 11.18
N GLY A 109 -23.51 1.78 11.46
CA GLY A 109 -22.92 0.44 11.40
C GLY A 109 -22.84 -0.11 9.98
N ARG A 110 -22.88 0.76 8.95
CA ARG A 110 -22.92 0.38 7.55
C ARG A 110 -21.71 0.87 6.77
N ILE A 111 -21.50 0.26 5.61
CA ILE A 111 -20.48 0.62 4.64
C ILE A 111 -20.95 1.86 3.88
N VAL A 112 -20.08 2.86 3.81
CA VAL A 112 -20.21 4.00 2.90
C VAL A 112 -19.66 3.60 1.53
N SER A 113 -18.39 3.18 1.50
CA SER A 113 -17.71 2.83 0.25
C SER A 113 -16.71 1.69 0.43
N THR A 114 -16.59 0.86 -0.60
CA THR A 114 -15.51 -0.11 -0.77
C THR A 114 -14.71 0.18 -2.05
N HIS A 115 -14.91 1.34 -2.67
CA HIS A 115 -14.27 1.71 -3.92
C HIS A 115 -13.10 2.67 -3.66
N PRO A 116 -11.84 2.23 -3.83
CA PRO A 116 -10.67 3.03 -3.45
C PRO A 116 -10.62 4.43 -4.08
N PRO A 117 -10.94 4.63 -5.39
CA PRO A 117 -10.99 5.97 -5.97
C PRO A 117 -11.99 6.91 -5.30
N ASP A 118 -13.18 6.40 -4.93
CA ASP A 118 -14.19 7.20 -4.23
C ASP A 118 -13.72 7.54 -2.81
N ILE A 119 -13.12 6.58 -2.10
CA ILE A 119 -12.56 6.79 -0.76
C ILE A 119 -11.45 7.86 -0.80
N LEU A 120 -10.46 7.72 -1.68
CA LEU A 120 -9.36 8.68 -1.84
C LEU A 120 -9.89 10.08 -2.18
N SER A 121 -10.85 10.16 -3.10
CA SER A 121 -11.49 11.43 -3.47
C SER A 121 -12.16 12.09 -2.27
N ASP A 122 -12.88 11.33 -1.45
CA ASP A 122 -13.57 11.85 -0.27
C ASP A 122 -12.58 12.29 0.81
N LEU A 123 -11.49 11.54 1.05
CA LEU A 123 -10.43 11.97 1.98
C LEU A 123 -9.87 13.33 1.60
N VAL A 124 -9.50 13.50 0.33
CA VAL A 124 -8.86 14.73 -0.15
C VAL A 124 -9.87 15.89 -0.19
N ARG A 125 -11.07 15.69 -0.73
CA ARG A 125 -12.03 16.79 -0.93
C ARG A 125 -12.80 17.17 0.32
N ARG A 126 -13.03 16.25 1.26
CA ARG A 126 -13.89 16.49 2.44
C ARG A 126 -13.12 16.71 3.71
N PHE A 127 -11.91 16.16 3.82
CA PHE A 127 -11.08 16.27 5.02
C PHE A 127 -9.71 16.91 4.77
N GLY A 128 -9.30 17.05 3.51
CA GLY A 128 -8.00 17.61 3.11
C GLY A 128 -7.93 19.14 3.10
N GLY A 129 -8.67 19.84 3.98
CA GLY A 129 -8.68 21.31 4.04
C GLY A 129 -7.29 21.94 4.24
N ASP A 130 -7.19 23.25 3.95
CA ASP A 130 -5.98 24.08 3.83
C ASP A 130 -5.23 24.35 5.16
N GLY A 131 -5.04 23.31 5.96
CA GLY A 131 -4.19 23.37 7.14
C GLY A 131 -2.72 23.58 6.74
N PRO A 132 -1.95 24.40 7.49
CA PRO A 132 -0.54 24.62 7.21
C PRO A 132 0.23 23.29 7.20
N GLY A 133 1.07 23.09 6.18
CA GLY A 133 1.94 21.91 6.05
C GLY A 133 1.31 20.68 5.38
N ARG A 134 0.09 20.78 4.83
CA ARG A 134 -0.53 19.67 4.08
C ARG A 134 -0.26 19.81 2.57
N PRO A 135 0.17 18.73 1.88
CA PRO A 135 0.34 18.78 0.44
C PRO A 135 -1.02 18.87 -0.28
N ALA A 136 -1.08 19.68 -1.32
CA ALA A 136 -2.23 19.74 -2.22
C ALA A 136 -2.24 18.49 -3.13
N LEU A 137 -2.79 17.38 -2.64
CA LEU A 137 -2.70 16.09 -3.34
C LEU A 137 -3.48 16.00 -4.66
N HIS A 138 -4.53 16.82 -4.84
CA HIS A 138 -5.31 16.89 -6.08
C HIS A 138 -5.62 18.35 -6.43
N PRO A 139 -4.63 19.12 -6.90
CA PRO A 139 -4.88 20.48 -7.35
C PRO A 139 -5.65 20.42 -8.68
N GLN A 140 -6.58 21.36 -8.87
CA GLN A 140 -7.56 21.30 -9.95
C GLN A 140 -6.91 21.39 -11.35
N ASP A 141 -5.85 22.18 -11.46
CA ASP A 141 -5.07 22.39 -12.68
C ASP A 141 -4.26 21.16 -13.11
N ARG A 142 -3.98 20.21 -12.20
CA ARG A 142 -3.24 18.97 -12.48
C ARG A 142 -4.08 17.70 -12.48
N ALA A 143 -5.40 17.81 -12.33
CA ALA A 143 -6.28 16.64 -12.20
C ALA A 143 -6.14 15.65 -13.38
N ALA A 144 -6.10 16.14 -14.62
CA ALA A 144 -5.96 15.31 -15.82
C ALA A 144 -4.61 14.58 -15.89
N GLU A 145 -3.53 15.23 -15.42
CA GLU A 145 -2.19 14.64 -15.37
C GLU A 145 -2.11 13.55 -14.30
N ILE A 146 -2.71 13.77 -13.13
CA ILE A 146 -2.80 12.77 -12.06
C ILE A 146 -3.54 11.52 -12.56
N GLU A 147 -4.66 11.70 -13.27
CA GLU A 147 -5.39 10.58 -13.88
C GLU A 147 -4.56 9.86 -14.96
N ALA A 148 -3.74 10.58 -15.72
CA ALA A 148 -2.85 9.99 -16.70
C ALA A 148 -1.78 9.11 -16.03
N VAL A 149 -1.22 9.54 -14.90
CA VAL A 149 -0.29 8.72 -14.09
C VAL A 149 -1.01 7.50 -13.51
N GLU A 150 -2.24 7.64 -13.02
CA GLU A 150 -3.04 6.50 -12.53
C GLU A 150 -3.17 5.39 -13.59
N ARG A 151 -3.54 5.79 -14.82
CA ARG A 151 -3.66 4.87 -15.97
C ARG A 151 -2.30 4.27 -16.38
N LEU A 152 -1.24 5.08 -16.36
CA LEU A 152 0.12 4.60 -16.64
C LEU A 152 0.54 3.53 -15.65
N CYS A 153 0.36 3.76 -14.35
CA CYS A 153 0.68 2.81 -13.30
C CYS A 153 -0.13 1.51 -13.41
N ALA A 154 -1.44 1.61 -13.70
CA ALA A 154 -2.30 0.44 -13.87
C ALA A 154 -1.89 -0.41 -15.09
N HIS A 155 -1.93 0.19 -16.29
CA HIS A 155 -1.83 -0.57 -17.53
C HIS A 155 -0.40 -0.73 -18.03
N ARG A 156 0.41 0.31 -17.90
CA ARG A 156 1.75 0.36 -18.50
C ARG A 156 2.83 -0.19 -17.59
N ILE A 157 2.55 -0.30 -16.29
CA ILE A 157 3.45 -0.92 -15.31
C ILE A 157 2.84 -2.19 -14.74
N GLY A 158 1.72 -2.11 -14.03
CA GLY A 158 1.13 -3.26 -13.33
C GLY A 158 0.75 -4.42 -14.26
N GLU A 159 -0.14 -4.16 -15.22
CA GLU A 159 -0.56 -5.19 -16.19
C GLU A 159 0.61 -5.68 -17.06
N ALA A 160 1.51 -4.77 -17.46
CA ALA A 160 2.68 -5.13 -18.25
C ALA A 160 3.64 -6.06 -17.47
N ALA A 161 3.92 -5.77 -16.20
CA ALA A 161 4.77 -6.58 -15.34
C ALA A 161 4.13 -7.94 -15.04
N GLN A 162 2.82 -7.95 -14.74
CA GLN A 162 2.06 -9.18 -14.55
C GLN A 162 2.09 -10.06 -15.81
N TYR A 163 1.89 -9.48 -16.99
CA TYR A 163 1.90 -10.22 -18.24
C TYR A 163 3.31 -10.73 -18.59
N ALA A 164 4.34 -9.92 -18.36
CA ALA A 164 5.74 -10.32 -18.57
C ALA A 164 6.15 -11.52 -17.69
N GLY A 165 5.63 -11.61 -16.46
CA GLY A 165 5.88 -12.72 -15.54
C GLY A 165 4.91 -13.90 -15.65
N ARG A 166 3.95 -13.89 -16.60
CA ARG A 166 2.94 -14.95 -16.70
C ARG A 166 3.51 -16.22 -17.32
N ALA A 167 3.63 -17.29 -16.55
CA ALA A 167 4.22 -18.56 -17.00
C ALA A 167 3.58 -19.14 -18.28
N ASP A 168 2.25 -19.08 -18.39
CA ASP A 168 1.50 -19.65 -19.53
C ASP A 168 1.43 -18.73 -20.77
N ALA A 169 2.08 -17.56 -20.75
CA ALA A 169 2.06 -16.63 -21.87
C ALA A 169 3.19 -16.93 -22.88
N ASP A 170 2.88 -16.71 -24.16
CA ASP A 170 3.85 -16.83 -25.25
C ASP A 170 5.11 -15.98 -25.01
N ALA A 171 6.28 -16.51 -25.35
CA ALA A 171 7.56 -15.87 -25.07
C ALA A 171 7.75 -14.54 -25.82
N ALA A 172 7.20 -14.39 -27.04
CA ALA A 172 7.24 -13.11 -27.75
C ALA A 172 6.30 -12.09 -27.09
N ALA A 173 5.13 -12.54 -26.64
CA ALA A 173 4.19 -11.69 -25.91
C ALA A 173 4.77 -11.20 -24.57
N ARG A 174 5.43 -12.08 -23.78
CA ARG A 174 6.12 -11.70 -22.53
C ARG A 174 7.23 -10.68 -22.78
N ARG A 175 8.07 -10.90 -23.80
CA ARG A 175 9.12 -9.94 -24.20
C ARG A 175 8.54 -8.59 -24.61
N THR A 176 7.40 -8.58 -25.28
CA THR A 176 6.72 -7.33 -25.70
C THR A 176 6.18 -6.56 -24.50
N ALA A 177 5.55 -7.25 -23.55
CA ALA A 177 5.08 -6.65 -22.30
C ALA A 177 6.25 -6.08 -21.49
N LEU A 178 7.34 -6.84 -21.33
CA LEU A 178 8.55 -6.38 -20.66
C LEU A 178 9.18 -5.17 -21.36
N GLY A 179 9.26 -5.17 -22.69
CA GLY A 179 9.75 -4.02 -23.45
C GLY A 179 8.84 -2.78 -23.33
N SER A 180 7.53 -2.97 -23.14
CA SER A 180 6.62 -1.86 -22.84
C SER A 180 6.85 -1.30 -21.44
N LEU A 181 7.04 -2.18 -20.45
CA LEU A 181 7.36 -1.80 -19.08
C LEU A 181 8.65 -0.99 -19.02
N LEU A 182 9.75 -1.51 -19.58
CA LEU A 182 11.06 -0.85 -19.54
C LEU A 182 11.03 0.54 -20.19
N ARG A 183 10.36 0.70 -21.34
CA ARG A 183 10.21 2.03 -21.98
C ARG A 183 9.52 3.06 -21.09
N VAL A 184 8.58 2.62 -20.26
CA VAL A 184 7.87 3.49 -19.32
C VAL A 184 8.80 3.88 -18.17
N LEU A 185 9.56 2.92 -17.64
CA LEU A 185 10.57 3.18 -16.61
C LEU A 185 11.68 4.11 -17.12
N ASP A 186 12.17 3.92 -18.35
CA ASP A 186 13.13 4.81 -19.00
C ASP A 186 12.62 6.26 -19.10
N SER A 187 11.31 6.42 -19.36
CA SER A 187 10.67 7.72 -19.44
C SER A 187 10.55 8.38 -18.07
N LEU A 188 10.21 7.60 -17.04
CA LEU A 188 10.17 8.07 -15.66
C LEU A 188 11.56 8.42 -15.12
N GLU A 189 12.57 7.63 -15.47
CA GLU A 189 13.98 7.86 -15.10
C GLU A 189 14.48 9.20 -15.64
N ARG A 190 14.30 9.44 -16.95
CA ARG A 190 14.66 10.75 -17.55
C ARG A 190 13.92 11.91 -16.91
N ARG A 191 12.64 11.70 -16.55
CA ARG A 191 11.86 12.73 -15.88
C ARG A 191 12.42 13.01 -14.49
N LEU A 192 12.54 11.98 -13.65
CA LEU A 192 12.99 12.09 -12.24
C LEU A 192 14.47 12.45 -12.09
N ALA A 193 15.25 12.46 -13.17
CA ALA A 193 16.58 13.06 -13.19
C ALA A 193 16.55 14.60 -13.01
N HIS A 194 15.42 15.25 -13.28
CA HIS A 194 15.31 16.71 -13.30
C HIS A 194 14.25 17.30 -12.36
N GLN A 195 13.45 16.47 -11.69
CA GLN A 195 12.37 16.91 -10.80
C GLN A 195 12.18 15.95 -9.63
N ASP A 196 11.67 16.48 -8.51
CA ASP A 196 11.53 15.72 -7.26
C ASP A 196 10.29 14.82 -7.22
N PHE A 197 9.25 15.11 -8.00
CA PHE A 197 8.01 14.34 -8.04
C PHE A 197 7.61 14.03 -9.47
N VAL A 198 6.67 13.11 -9.69
CA VAL A 198 6.28 12.63 -11.03
C VAL A 198 5.67 13.73 -11.91
N LEU A 199 5.12 14.78 -11.29
CA LEU A 199 4.45 15.91 -11.95
C LEU A 199 5.07 17.29 -11.65
N GLY A 200 6.29 17.34 -11.11
CA GLY A 200 7.03 18.59 -10.89
C GLY A 200 7.70 18.63 -9.52
N ASP A 201 7.62 19.77 -8.86
CA ASP A 201 8.32 20.04 -7.59
C ASP A 201 7.46 19.79 -6.34
N ASP A 202 6.14 19.65 -6.51
CA ASP A 202 5.21 19.37 -5.42
C ASP A 202 4.68 17.94 -5.47
N MET A 203 4.56 17.32 -4.28
CA MET A 203 3.97 15.99 -4.14
C MET A 203 2.46 16.03 -4.39
N THR A 204 1.99 15.10 -5.22
CA THR A 204 0.56 14.90 -5.53
C THR A 204 0.14 13.46 -5.28
N ALA A 205 -1.15 13.15 -5.48
CA ALA A 205 -1.64 11.79 -5.47
C ALA A 205 -1.01 10.89 -6.56
N ALA A 206 -0.44 11.49 -7.63
CA ALA A 206 0.32 10.76 -8.63
C ALA A 206 1.56 10.09 -8.01
N ASP A 207 2.22 10.76 -7.06
CA ASP A 207 3.40 10.24 -6.38
C ASP A 207 3.06 9.08 -5.44
N VAL A 208 1.96 9.20 -4.71
CA VAL A 208 1.41 8.11 -3.87
C VAL A 208 1.12 6.89 -4.73
N ARG A 209 0.45 7.07 -5.89
CA ARG A 209 0.16 5.98 -6.82
C ARG A 209 1.45 5.35 -7.36
N MET A 210 2.36 6.18 -7.87
CA MET A 210 3.61 5.72 -8.47
C MET A 210 4.44 4.94 -7.45
N TRP A 211 4.58 5.47 -6.24
CA TRP A 211 5.36 4.82 -5.19
C TRP A 211 4.82 3.43 -4.84
N VAL A 212 3.50 3.30 -4.64
CA VAL A 212 2.88 1.98 -4.40
C VAL A 212 3.07 1.03 -5.58
N THR A 213 3.03 1.54 -6.81
CA THR A 213 3.34 0.74 -8.01
C THR A 213 4.79 0.25 -8.03
N LEU A 214 5.76 1.08 -7.62
CA LEU A 214 7.16 0.67 -7.51
C LEU A 214 7.38 -0.34 -6.38
N VAL A 215 6.69 -0.19 -5.25
CA VAL A 215 6.66 -1.20 -4.19
C VAL A 215 6.18 -2.53 -4.77
N GLN A 216 5.03 -2.58 -5.44
CA GLN A 216 4.52 -3.81 -6.04
C GLN A 216 5.47 -4.38 -7.12
N LEU A 217 6.12 -3.52 -7.90
CA LEU A 217 7.09 -3.96 -8.91
C LEU A 217 8.24 -4.75 -8.28
N ASP A 218 8.79 -4.27 -7.16
CA ASP A 218 9.90 -4.92 -6.46
C ASP A 218 9.47 -6.04 -5.51
N THR A 219 8.33 -5.94 -4.83
CA THR A 219 7.95 -6.93 -3.80
C THR A 219 7.08 -8.07 -4.34
N VAL A 220 6.44 -7.88 -5.49
CA VAL A 220 5.49 -8.84 -6.08
C VAL A 220 5.93 -9.22 -7.49
N HIS A 221 5.99 -8.27 -8.40
CA HIS A 221 6.17 -8.60 -9.81
C HIS A 221 7.55 -9.17 -10.13
N ARG A 222 8.63 -8.67 -9.48
CA ARG A 222 9.99 -9.18 -9.72
C ARG A 222 10.12 -10.68 -9.47
N LEU A 223 9.32 -11.24 -8.55
CA LEU A 223 9.36 -12.65 -8.18
C LEU A 223 9.04 -13.56 -9.37
N HIS A 224 8.36 -13.04 -10.39
CA HIS A 224 7.94 -13.77 -11.58
C HIS A 224 8.70 -13.37 -12.85
N LEU A 225 9.67 -12.45 -12.74
CA LEU A 225 10.50 -12.02 -13.85
C LEU A 225 11.85 -12.77 -13.85
N ASP A 226 12.48 -12.88 -15.02
CA ASP A 226 13.86 -13.38 -15.09
C ASP A 226 14.86 -12.38 -14.49
N ALA A 227 16.04 -12.86 -14.08
CA ALA A 227 17.04 -12.02 -13.43
C ALA A 227 17.51 -10.86 -14.32
N ALA A 228 17.64 -11.07 -15.64
CA ALA A 228 18.07 -10.05 -16.58
C ALA A 228 17.04 -8.92 -16.74
N ALA A 229 15.75 -9.22 -16.65
CA ALA A 229 14.67 -8.26 -16.60
C ALA A 229 14.73 -7.45 -15.31
N VAL A 230 14.92 -8.11 -14.17
CA VAL A 230 15.02 -7.42 -12.87
C VAL A 230 16.25 -6.51 -12.80
N HIS A 231 17.41 -6.94 -13.32
CA HIS A 231 18.59 -6.07 -13.42
C HIS A 231 18.31 -4.81 -14.25
N ARG A 232 17.69 -4.94 -15.43
CA ARG A 232 17.30 -3.78 -16.23
C ARG A 232 16.31 -2.86 -15.53
N ILE A 233 15.41 -3.40 -14.71
CA ILE A 233 14.52 -2.57 -13.88
C ILE A 233 15.32 -1.86 -12.78
N ALA A 234 16.30 -2.53 -12.16
CA ALA A 234 17.17 -1.95 -11.15
C ALA A 234 18.09 -0.84 -11.70
N ASP A 235 18.42 -0.88 -12.99
CA ASP A 235 19.26 0.11 -13.70
C ASP A 235 18.58 1.49 -13.94
N HIS A 236 17.61 1.86 -13.09
CA HIS A 236 16.94 3.17 -13.09
C HIS A 236 17.25 3.94 -11.79
N PRO A 237 18.48 4.46 -11.62
CA PRO A 237 18.94 5.02 -10.34
C PRO A 237 18.13 6.23 -9.85
N HIS A 238 17.66 7.12 -10.72
CA HIS A 238 16.85 8.29 -10.33
C HIS A 238 15.46 7.85 -9.86
N LEU A 239 14.84 6.89 -10.54
CA LEU A 239 13.57 6.28 -10.14
C LEU A 239 13.66 5.63 -8.76
N TRP A 240 14.71 4.85 -8.51
CA TRP A 240 14.91 4.20 -7.21
C TRP A 240 15.35 5.20 -6.13
N ALA A 241 16.06 6.28 -6.48
CA ALA A 241 16.33 7.38 -5.55
C ALA A 241 15.03 8.10 -5.12
N TYR A 242 14.13 8.36 -6.06
CA TYR A 242 12.79 8.87 -5.81
C TYR A 242 12.01 7.93 -4.87
N ALA A 243 12.01 6.62 -5.14
CA ALA A 243 11.32 5.64 -4.31
C ALA A 243 11.87 5.59 -2.87
N ARG A 244 13.20 5.67 -2.71
CA ARG A 244 13.88 5.75 -1.39
C ARG A 244 13.49 7.01 -0.62
N ARG A 245 13.50 8.18 -1.28
CA ARG A 245 13.14 9.46 -0.65
C ARG A 245 11.71 9.39 -0.10
N LEU A 246 10.78 8.85 -0.88
CA LEU A 246 9.41 8.66 -0.43
C LEU A 246 9.32 7.61 0.68
N ALA A 247 10.04 6.49 0.62
CA ALA A 247 10.06 5.52 1.71
C ALA A 247 10.55 6.11 3.05
N ALA A 248 11.50 7.05 2.99
CA ALA A 248 11.99 7.77 4.16
C ALA A 248 10.99 8.77 4.75
N HIS A 249 9.98 9.19 3.97
CA HIS A 249 8.92 10.05 4.47
C HIS A 249 7.99 9.26 5.43
N PRO A 250 7.71 9.76 6.65
CA PRO A 250 6.91 9.02 7.65
C PRO A 250 5.53 8.59 7.14
N ALA A 251 4.85 9.44 6.37
CA ALA A 251 3.55 9.11 5.79
C ALA A 251 3.57 7.94 4.79
N PHE A 252 4.74 7.50 4.33
CA PHE A 252 4.91 6.38 3.41
C PHE A 252 5.50 5.17 4.13
N GLY A 253 6.73 5.30 4.64
CA GLY A 253 7.50 4.19 5.20
C GLY A 253 6.83 3.49 6.38
N THR A 254 6.10 4.22 7.22
CA THR A 254 5.41 3.65 8.40
C THR A 254 4.29 2.66 8.01
N HIS A 255 3.75 2.74 6.79
CA HIS A 255 2.69 1.83 6.33
C HIS A 255 3.21 0.61 5.58
N LEU A 256 4.50 0.56 5.27
CA LEU A 256 5.09 -0.48 4.44
C LEU A 256 5.32 -1.78 5.23
N ASP A 257 4.34 -2.69 5.17
CA ASP A 257 4.39 -4.02 5.76
C ASP A 257 4.92 -5.04 4.71
N LEU A 258 6.24 -5.09 4.54
CA LEU A 258 6.89 -5.97 3.55
C LEU A 258 6.55 -7.45 3.79
N ASP A 259 6.59 -7.89 5.04
CA ASP A 259 6.25 -9.27 5.42
C ASP A 259 4.78 -9.56 5.12
N GLY A 260 3.88 -8.62 5.40
CA GLY A 260 2.47 -8.72 5.07
C GLY A 260 2.22 -8.80 3.56
N ILE A 261 2.92 -8.00 2.76
CA ILE A 261 2.85 -8.05 1.29
C ILE A 261 3.30 -9.44 0.81
N ALA A 262 4.43 -9.95 1.29
CA ALA A 262 4.95 -11.26 0.91
C ALA A 262 4.00 -12.40 1.31
N ARG A 263 3.48 -12.41 2.55
CA ARG A 263 2.49 -13.40 3.00
C ARG A 263 1.21 -13.34 2.17
N ARG A 264 0.71 -12.14 1.89
CA ARG A 264 -0.49 -11.96 1.05
C ARG A 264 -0.23 -12.48 -0.36
N HIS A 265 0.92 -12.16 -0.95
CA HIS A 265 1.31 -12.66 -2.26
C HIS A 265 1.31 -14.18 -2.29
N HIS A 266 2.03 -14.82 -1.37
CA HIS A 266 2.15 -16.28 -1.30
C HIS A 266 0.79 -16.96 -1.11
N ALA A 267 -0.13 -16.37 -0.32
CA ALA A 267 -1.46 -16.92 -0.13
C ALA A 267 -2.37 -16.87 -1.37
N HIS A 268 -2.13 -15.96 -2.32
CA HIS A 268 -3.00 -15.74 -3.49
C HIS A 268 -2.35 -16.11 -4.82
N CYS A 269 -1.02 -16.19 -4.88
CA CYS A 269 -0.29 -16.52 -6.10
C CYS A 269 0.06 -18.02 -6.12
N GLN A 270 -0.44 -18.72 -7.13
CA GLN A 270 -0.05 -20.11 -7.44
C GLN A 270 1.00 -20.19 -8.56
N GLY A 271 1.51 -19.05 -9.01
CA GLY A 271 2.53 -18.97 -10.07
C GLY A 271 3.90 -19.40 -9.56
N LEU A 272 4.71 -19.98 -10.45
CA LEU A 272 6.10 -20.30 -10.15
C LEU A 272 6.92 -19.02 -9.97
N GLU A 273 7.73 -18.97 -8.92
CA GLU A 273 8.78 -17.98 -8.80
C GLU A 273 9.85 -18.21 -9.88
N ALA A 274 10.43 -17.11 -10.34
CA ALA A 274 11.50 -17.07 -11.33
C ALA A 274 12.80 -16.56 -10.70
N ALA A 275 13.90 -16.62 -11.45
CA ALA A 275 15.22 -16.21 -10.96
C ALA A 275 15.28 -14.74 -10.47
N GLY A 276 14.36 -13.87 -10.91
CA GLY A 276 14.23 -12.50 -10.42
C GLY A 276 13.91 -12.38 -8.93
N ALA A 277 13.37 -13.43 -8.30
CA ALA A 277 13.16 -13.51 -6.85
C ALA A 277 14.47 -13.40 -6.04
N ALA A 278 15.61 -13.75 -6.62
CA ALA A 278 16.93 -13.61 -5.98
C ALA A 278 17.56 -12.22 -6.14
N VAL A 279 17.04 -11.38 -7.05
CA VAL A 279 17.60 -10.05 -7.32
C VAL A 279 16.89 -9.00 -6.48
N GLN A 280 17.54 -8.45 -5.47
CA GLN A 280 17.01 -7.36 -4.68
C GLN A 280 17.23 -6.03 -5.42
N ILE A 281 16.15 -5.32 -5.76
CA ILE A 281 16.27 -4.00 -6.38
C ILE A 281 16.50 -2.93 -5.32
N MET A 282 15.76 -2.99 -4.21
CA MET A 282 15.88 -2.02 -3.13
C MET A 282 15.79 -2.67 -1.75
N ASP A 283 16.57 -2.15 -0.80
CA ASP A 283 16.38 -2.43 0.63
C ASP A 283 15.35 -1.46 1.22
N TRP A 284 14.07 -1.76 1.01
CA TRP A 284 12.97 -0.96 1.55
C TRP A 284 13.02 -0.82 3.08
N ALA A 285 13.49 -1.84 3.80
CA ALA A 285 13.54 -1.83 5.25
C ALA A 285 14.59 -0.85 5.80
N ALA A 286 15.72 -0.71 5.10
CA ALA A 286 16.74 0.29 5.46
C ALA A 286 16.29 1.73 5.25
N HIS A 287 15.30 1.96 4.39
CA HIS A 287 14.85 3.30 4.00
C HIS A 287 13.49 3.70 4.57
N SER A 288 12.73 2.77 5.16
CA SER A 288 11.47 3.11 5.82
C SER A 288 11.76 3.86 7.13
N ALA A 289 11.02 4.93 7.41
CA ALA A 289 11.19 5.76 8.61
C ALA A 289 11.12 4.97 9.95
N GLY A 290 10.53 3.77 9.95
CA GLY A 290 10.52 2.86 11.11
C GLY A 290 11.82 2.03 11.29
N GLY A 291 12.61 1.84 10.23
CA GLY A 291 13.84 1.06 10.26
C GLY A 291 14.98 1.73 11.04
N THR A 292 15.02 3.07 11.06
CA THR A 292 16.04 3.82 11.81
C THR A 292 15.82 3.75 13.32
N ALA A 293 14.56 3.76 13.78
CA ALA A 293 14.22 3.59 15.20
C ALA A 293 14.47 2.16 15.69
N ALA A 294 14.21 1.14 14.86
CA ALA A 294 14.52 -0.25 15.18
C ALA A 294 16.04 -0.55 15.24
N ARG A 295 16.87 0.23 14.52
CA ARG A 295 18.33 0.10 14.55
C ARG A 295 18.94 0.59 15.87
N LEU A 296 18.45 1.70 16.42
CA LEU A 296 18.92 2.24 17.71
C LEU A 296 18.58 1.33 18.90
N HIS A 297 17.53 0.50 18.80
CA HIS A 297 17.21 -0.50 19.83
C HIS A 297 17.97 -1.82 19.68
N ARG A 298 18.57 -2.10 18.52
CA ARG A 298 19.35 -3.32 18.29
C ARG A 298 20.84 -3.14 18.66
N GLU A 299 21.33 -1.90 18.77
CA GLU A 299 22.74 -1.59 19.05
C GLU A 299 23.08 -1.38 20.53
N ARG A 300 22.13 -1.59 21.47
CA ARG A 300 22.49 -1.78 22.88
C ARG A 300 22.53 -3.28 23.20
N PRO A 301 23.72 -3.92 23.26
CA PRO A 301 23.84 -5.14 24.01
C PRO A 301 23.64 -4.81 25.49
N ASP A 302 22.72 -5.53 26.14
CA ASP A 302 22.56 -5.53 27.59
C ASP A 302 23.87 -5.99 28.24
N GLY A 303 24.73 -5.03 28.55
CA GLY A 303 25.93 -5.20 29.34
C GLY A 303 25.61 -5.05 30.82
N PHE A 304 25.44 -6.18 31.49
CA PHE A 304 25.81 -6.46 32.89
C PHE A 304 25.81 -5.26 33.86
N MET A 305 24.78 -5.17 34.70
CA MET A 305 24.99 -4.66 36.06
C MET A 305 25.50 -5.81 36.94
N GLU A 306 26.72 -5.71 37.43
CA GLU A 306 27.15 -6.45 38.62
C GLU A 306 27.06 -5.56 39.87
N PRO A 307 26.73 -6.13 41.05
CA PRO A 307 26.43 -5.38 42.26
C PRO A 307 27.70 -5.13 43.09
N GLN A 308 28.02 -3.86 43.37
CA GLN A 308 29.10 -3.54 44.31
C GLN A 308 28.54 -3.33 45.71
N HIS A 309 28.60 -4.42 46.49
CA HIS A 309 28.95 -4.52 47.91
C HIS A 309 28.64 -3.30 48.81
N ALA A 310 27.61 -3.47 49.63
CA ALA A 310 27.50 -2.78 50.91
C ALA A 310 28.52 -3.39 51.90
N LEU A 311 29.46 -2.58 52.39
CA LEU A 311 30.21 -2.88 53.61
C LEU A 311 30.08 -1.71 54.59
N HIS A 312 29.51 -2.01 55.74
CA HIS A 312 29.50 -1.17 56.94
C HIS A 312 30.93 -0.91 57.45
N LEU A 313 31.17 0.30 57.96
CA LEU A 313 31.94 0.55 59.19
C LEU A 313 31.52 1.91 59.78
N ARG A 314 31.23 1.91 61.09
CA ARG A 314 30.80 3.06 61.93
C ARG A 314 32.01 3.93 62.39
N PRO A 315 31.95 4.72 63.49
CA PRO A 315 31.74 6.17 63.51
C PRO A 315 32.94 6.94 64.12
N SER A 316 32.92 8.26 64.10
CA SER A 316 33.60 9.09 65.11
C SER A 316 32.98 10.48 65.17
N GLY A 317 32.64 10.91 66.39
CA GLY A 317 32.12 12.24 66.68
C GLY A 317 33.19 13.15 67.28
N SER A 318 32.96 14.46 67.13
CA SER A 318 33.21 15.63 67.99
C SER A 318 33.25 16.84 67.05
N ALA A 319 32.56 17.96 67.25
CA ALA A 319 32.09 18.61 68.47
C ALA A 319 30.66 19.16 68.33
#